data_AF-A0A6A3Q4T1-F1
#
_entry.id   AF-A0A6A3Q4T1-F1
#
_cell.length_a   1.000
_cell.length_b   1.000
_cell.length_c   1.000
_cell.angle_alpha   90.00
_cell.angle_beta   90.00
_cell.angle_gamma   90.00
#
_symmetry.space_group_name_H-M   'P 1'
#
loop_
_entity.id
_entity.type
_entity.pdbx_description
1 polymer ?
#
loop_
_entity_poly.entity_id
_entity_poly.type
_entity_poly.pdbx_seq_one_letter_code
_entity_poly.pdbx_strand_id
1 'polypeptide(L)'
;MITFQLALDQAQAQTSHATKQAKHNTEAMAQHETTTAALGLGEFGIQNDCKVFHNLTYEQLADHEKKFNEGTFVANGTFAVDTGKFTGRSPKDKF
;
A
#
# COMPACT_ATOMS: atom_id res chain seq x y z
N MET A 1 -15.68 -18.17 46.77
CA MET A 1 -14.86 -18.81 45.73
C MET A 1 -15.45 -18.72 44.32
N ILE A 2 -16.78 -18.62 44.14
CA ILE A 2 -17.41 -18.59 42.80
C ILE A 2 -17.16 -17.26 42.06
N THR A 3 -17.10 -16.13 42.77
CA THR A 3 -16.88 -14.80 42.17
C THR A 3 -15.49 -14.60 41.56
N PHE A 4 -14.46 -15.23 42.12
CA PHE A 4 -13.11 -15.17 41.57
C PHE A 4 -12.99 -15.94 40.25
N GLN A 5 -13.70 -17.07 40.12
CA GLN A 5 -13.69 -17.87 38.90
C GLN A 5 -14.43 -17.15 37.76
N LEU A 6 -15.55 -16.49 38.04
CA LEU A 6 -16.30 -15.74 37.03
C LEU A 6 -15.53 -14.52 36.51
N ALA A 7 -14.77 -13.84 37.39
CA ALA A 7 -13.91 -12.73 36.99
C ALA A 7 -12.73 -13.21 36.12
N LEU A 8 -12.20 -14.41 36.37
CA LEU A 8 -11.11 -14.98 35.59
C LEU A 8 -11.58 -15.42 34.19
N ASP A 9 -12.78 -16.01 34.09
CA ASP A 9 -13.40 -16.36 32.80
C ASP A 9 -13.72 -15.12 31.95
N GLN A 10 -14.19 -14.02 32.57
CA GLN A 10 -14.46 -12.75 31.87
C GLN A 10 -13.17 -12.09 31.35
N ALA A 11 -12.07 -12.18 32.12
CA ALA A 11 -10.75 -11.68 31.69
C ALA A 11 -10.16 -12.52 30.53
N GLN A 12 -10.44 -13.82 30.49
CA GLN A 12 -10.00 -14.70 29.40
C GLN A 12 -10.87 -14.56 28.14
N ALA A 13 -12.17 -14.26 28.27
CA ALA A 13 -13.04 -13.99 27.13
C ALA A 13 -12.62 -12.72 26.36
N GLN A 14 -12.18 -11.67 27.06
CA GLN A 14 -11.76 -10.42 26.42
C GLN A 14 -10.42 -10.53 25.68
N THR A 15 -9.50 -11.37 26.14
CA THR A 15 -8.20 -11.55 25.48
C THR A 15 -8.30 -12.35 24.18
N SER A 16 -9.30 -13.25 24.06
CA SER A 16 -9.54 -14.05 22.85
C SER A 16 -10.07 -13.24 21.65
N HIS A 17 -10.81 -12.16 21.89
CA HIS A 17 -11.30 -11.26 20.83
C HIS A 17 -10.22 -10.33 20.27
N ALA A 18 -9.23 -9.95 21.08
CA ALA A 18 -8.09 -9.15 20.62
C ALA A 18 -7.09 -9.96 19.77
N THR A 19 -6.93 -11.26 20.04
CA THR A 19 -5.94 -12.07 19.30
C THR A 19 -6.40 -12.49 17.90
N LYS A 20 -7.73 -12.53 17.65
CA LYS A 20 -8.26 -12.95 16.34
C LYS A 20 -8.14 -11.87 15.26
N GLN A 21 -8.03 -10.59 15.65
CA GLN A 21 -7.82 -9.48 14.71
C GLN A 21 -6.35 -9.29 14.32
N ALA A 22 -5.40 -9.65 15.20
CA ALA A 22 -3.98 -9.56 14.88
C ALA A 22 -3.53 -10.56 13.79
N LYS A 23 -4.24 -11.70 13.64
CA LYS A 23 -3.86 -12.75 12.68
C LYS A 23 -4.19 -12.43 11.22
N HIS A 24 -4.94 -11.37 10.94
CA HIS A 24 -5.21 -10.93 9.56
C HIS A 24 -4.32 -9.77 9.08
N ASN A 25 -3.54 -9.14 9.96
CA ASN A 25 -2.66 -8.02 9.60
C ASN A 25 -1.17 -8.40 9.59
N THR A 26 -0.85 -9.69 9.56
CA THR A 26 0.51 -10.17 9.31
C THR A 26 0.56 -10.86 7.95
N GLU A 27 0.06 -10.18 6.92
CA GLU A 27 0.62 -10.39 5.59
C GLU A 27 2.05 -9.86 5.69
N ALA A 28 3.02 -10.78 5.65
CA ALA A 28 4.43 -10.47 5.72
C ALA A 28 4.74 -9.25 4.85
N MET A 29 5.56 -8.31 5.35
CA MET A 29 6.02 -7.16 4.58
C MET A 29 6.73 -7.67 3.32
N ALA A 30 5.96 -7.88 2.25
CA ALA A 30 6.50 -8.32 0.99
C ALA A 30 7.47 -7.24 0.55
N GLN A 31 8.66 -7.65 0.15
CA GLN A 31 9.63 -6.71 -0.40
C GLN A 31 9.08 -6.24 -1.75
N HIS A 32 8.45 -5.08 -1.77
CA HIS A 32 7.94 -4.41 -2.98
C HIS A 32 9.04 -3.66 -3.74
N GLU A 33 10.30 -3.88 -3.36
CA GLU A 33 11.47 -3.34 -4.04
C GLU A 33 12.20 -4.46 -4.78
N THR A 34 12.52 -4.21 -6.04
CA THR A 34 13.30 -5.10 -6.92
C THR A 34 14.21 -4.25 -7.82
N THR A 35 14.81 -4.85 -8.85
CA THR A 35 15.70 -4.18 -9.79
C THR A 35 15.22 -4.37 -11.23
N THR A 36 15.66 -3.49 -12.12
CA THR A 36 15.39 -3.59 -13.57
C THR A 36 15.88 -4.91 -14.15
N ALA A 37 17.05 -5.39 -13.72
CA ALA A 37 17.61 -6.68 -14.11
C ALA A 37 16.75 -7.87 -13.65
N ALA A 38 16.26 -7.85 -12.40
CA ALA A 38 15.43 -8.93 -11.84
C ALA A 38 14.08 -9.10 -12.55
N LEU A 39 13.57 -8.04 -13.19
CA LEU A 39 12.32 -8.06 -13.97
C LEU A 39 12.53 -8.15 -15.48
N GLY A 40 13.78 -8.25 -15.96
CA GLY A 40 14.08 -8.34 -17.39
C GLY A 40 13.69 -7.09 -18.20
N LEU A 41 13.61 -5.91 -17.58
CA LEU A 41 13.15 -4.69 -18.26
C LEU A 41 14.07 -4.23 -19.41
N GLY A 42 15.30 -4.76 -19.47
CA GLY A 42 16.22 -4.55 -20.58
C GLY A 42 15.67 -5.02 -21.94
N GLU A 43 14.81 -6.05 -21.96
CA GLU A 43 14.16 -6.54 -23.18
C GLU A 43 13.19 -5.52 -23.77
N PHE A 44 12.66 -4.61 -22.94
CA PHE A 44 11.78 -3.50 -23.34
C PHE A 44 12.55 -2.20 -23.57
N GLY A 45 13.89 -2.23 -23.56
CA GLY A 45 14.75 -1.08 -23.80
C GLY A 45 15.09 -0.24 -22.57
N ILE A 46 14.72 -0.68 -21.35
CA ILE A 46 15.11 0.00 -20.11
C ILE A 46 16.46 -0.56 -19.64
N GLN A 47 17.54 0.11 -20.01
CA GLN A 47 18.93 -0.34 -19.78
C GLN A 47 19.54 0.19 -18.47
N ASN A 48 18.89 1.16 -17.81
CA ASN A 48 19.42 1.76 -16.60
C ASN A 48 19.23 0.82 -15.41
N ASP A 49 20.26 0.71 -14.58
CA ASP A 49 20.17 0.05 -13.29
C ASP A 49 19.50 0.98 -12.28
N CYS A 50 18.26 0.68 -11.92
CA CYS A 50 17.54 1.41 -10.90
C CYS A 50 16.72 0.50 -10.00
N LYS A 51 16.34 1.05 -8.85
CA LYS A 51 15.38 0.43 -7.95
C LYS A 51 13.99 0.47 -8.60
N VAL A 52 13.32 -0.67 -8.62
CA VAL A 52 11.96 -0.82 -9.12
C VAL A 52 11.04 -1.10 -7.96
N PHE A 53 9.97 -0.32 -7.86
CA PHE A 53 8.91 -0.53 -6.88
C PHE A 53 7.78 -1.31 -7.55
N HIS A 54 7.65 -2.59 -7.25
CA HIS A 54 6.74 -3.51 -7.93
C HIS A 54 5.59 -3.94 -7.01
N ASN A 55 4.36 -3.86 -7.52
CA ASN A 55 3.12 -4.21 -6.81
C ASN A 55 2.96 -3.53 -5.44
N LEU A 56 3.31 -2.24 -5.32
CA LEU A 56 3.16 -1.48 -4.07
C LEU A 56 1.73 -1.59 -3.49
N THR A 57 1.63 -1.63 -2.17
CA THR A 57 0.34 -1.50 -1.50
C THR A 57 -0.20 -0.07 -1.61
N TYR A 58 -1.48 0.12 -1.31
CA TYR A 58 -2.09 1.46 -1.34
C TYR A 58 -1.41 2.43 -0.38
N GLU A 59 -1.00 1.97 0.80
CA GLU A 59 -0.30 2.77 1.80
C GLU A 59 1.07 3.21 1.29
N GLN A 60 1.82 2.30 0.67
CA GLN A 60 3.13 2.61 0.10
C GLN A 60 3.02 3.56 -1.10
N LEU A 61 1.98 3.41 -1.92
CA LEU A 61 1.71 4.33 -3.03
C LEU A 61 1.42 5.74 -2.50
N ALA A 62 0.55 5.86 -1.49
CA ALA A 62 0.23 7.14 -0.86
C ALA A 62 1.47 7.82 -0.25
N ASP A 63 2.36 7.05 0.37
CA ASP A 63 3.64 7.56 0.91
C ASP A 63 4.57 8.06 -0.22
N HIS A 64 4.63 7.35 -1.33
CA HIS A 64 5.40 7.76 -2.52
C HIS A 64 4.84 9.06 -3.11
N GLU A 65 3.55 9.10 -3.38
CA GLU A 65 2.82 10.26 -3.91
C GLU A 65 3.05 11.52 -3.05
N LYS A 66 3.00 11.36 -1.72
CA LYS A 66 3.28 12.43 -0.76
C LYS A 66 4.75 12.84 -0.76
N LYS A 67 5.68 11.89 -0.80
CA LYS A 67 7.13 12.13 -0.77
C LYS A 67 7.60 12.91 -1.98
N PHE A 68 7.07 12.62 -3.17
CA PHE A 68 7.48 13.24 -4.42
C PHE A 68 6.64 14.46 -4.82
N ASN A 69 5.62 14.82 -4.01
CA ASN A 69 4.77 15.98 -4.21
C ASN A 69 4.11 16.00 -5.61
N GLU A 70 3.58 14.84 -6.02
CA GLU A 70 2.92 14.63 -7.32
C GLU A 70 1.46 15.12 -7.35
N GLY A 71 0.93 15.47 -6.17
CA GLY A 71 -0.46 15.88 -5.98
C GLY A 71 -0.71 16.32 -4.54
N THR A 72 -1.96 16.26 -4.10
CA THR A 72 -2.33 16.67 -2.75
C THR A 72 -3.45 15.80 -2.18
N PHE A 73 -3.35 15.47 -0.90
CA PHE A 73 -4.43 14.84 -0.15
C PHE A 73 -5.46 15.91 0.25
N VAL A 74 -6.71 15.76 -0.19
CA VAL A 74 -7.81 16.62 0.23
C VAL A 74 -8.29 16.25 1.64
N ALA A 75 -9.16 17.07 2.23
CA ALA A 75 -9.54 16.98 3.64
C ALA A 75 -10.10 15.61 4.08
N ASN A 76 -10.67 14.83 3.16
CA ASN A 76 -11.20 13.49 3.44
C ASN A 76 -10.17 12.36 3.22
N GLY A 77 -8.90 12.68 2.95
CA GLY A 77 -7.84 11.70 2.70
C GLY A 77 -7.80 11.14 1.28
N THR A 78 -8.63 11.61 0.35
CA THR A 78 -8.52 11.24 -1.07
C THR A 78 -7.33 11.96 -1.72
N PHE A 79 -6.56 11.26 -2.54
CA PHE A 79 -5.47 11.87 -3.31
C PHE A 79 -6.01 12.54 -4.59
N ALA A 80 -5.60 13.79 -4.82
CA ALA A 80 -5.98 14.57 -6.00
C ALA A 80 -4.73 14.99 -6.78
N VAL A 81 -4.80 14.87 -8.10
CA VAL A 81 -3.73 15.23 -9.05
C VAL A 81 -4.26 16.16 -10.14
N ASP A 82 -3.38 16.98 -10.70
CA ASP A 82 -3.64 17.80 -11.88
C ASP A 82 -2.86 17.26 -13.08
N THR A 83 -3.56 16.84 -14.14
CA THR A 83 -2.94 16.31 -15.37
C THR A 83 -2.51 17.41 -16.35
N GLY A 84 -2.63 18.68 -15.94
CA GLY A 84 -2.20 19.86 -16.68
C GLY A 84 -3.00 20.05 -17.97
N LYS A 85 -2.30 20.19 -19.09
CA LYS A 85 -2.93 20.43 -20.40
C LYS A 85 -3.80 19.26 -20.88
N PHE A 86 -3.50 18.04 -20.45
CA PHE A 86 -4.13 16.82 -20.96
C PHE A 86 -5.25 16.35 -20.02
N THR A 87 -6.37 17.07 -20.06
CA THR A 87 -7.54 16.80 -19.20
C THR A 87 -8.54 15.79 -19.78
N GLY A 88 -8.20 15.17 -20.91
CA GLY A 88 -9.07 14.24 -21.63
C GLY A 88 -8.35 13.43 -22.70
N ARG A 89 -9.12 12.72 -23.53
CA ARG A 89 -8.57 11.90 -24.63
C ARG A 89 -8.04 12.78 -25.76
N SER A 90 -6.96 12.34 -26.41
CA SER A 90 -6.44 12.90 -27.67
C SER A 90 -6.58 11.91 -28.83
N PRO A 91 -7.79 11.72 -29.43
CA PRO A 91 -8.02 10.69 -30.44
C PRO A 91 -7.10 10.79 -31.67
N LYS A 92 -6.63 12.00 -32.00
CA LYS A 92 -5.77 12.26 -33.17
C LYS A 92 -4.33 11.80 -32.99
N ASP A 93 -3.90 11.54 -31.76
CA ASP A 93 -2.53 11.09 -31.45
C ASP A 93 -2.44 9.55 -31.35
N LYS A 94 -3.54 8.84 -31.62
CA LYS A 94 -3.58 7.37 -31.62
C LYS A 94 -3.25 6.84 -33.02
N PHE A 95 -2.16 6.09 -33.12
CA PHE A 95 -1.71 5.40 -34.33
C PHE A 95 -1.62 3.89 -34.09
#